data_AF-A0A328ASZ4-F1
#
_entry.id   AF-A0A328ASZ4-F1
#
_cell.length_a   1.000
_cell.length_b   1.000
_cell.length_c   1.000
_cell.angle_alpha   90.00
_cell.angle_beta   90.00
_cell.angle_gamma   90.00
#
_symmetry.space_group_name_H-M   'P 1'
#
loop_
_entity.id
_entity.type
_entity.pdbx_description
1 polymer ?
#
loop_
_entity_poly.entity_id
_entity_poly.type
_entity_poly.pdbx_seq_one_letter_code
_entity_poly.pdbx_strand_id
1 'polypeptide(L)'
;MRRPSNRPQGTGSAILWDLLTFERLMTGQVVHLIYWAGLALIALGVFGALGAAVGVAIRDPFPWGLLLAIPVLVGGLIAMGALLLLWRSFCEFYVAIFKISEDLSVLRQDMEQERGRLGKQP
;
A
#
# COMPACT_ATOMS: atom_id res chain seq x y z
N MET A 1 -8.73 40.96 16.20
CA MET A 1 -9.76 39.96 16.58
C MET A 1 -9.36 38.60 16.01
N ARG A 2 -8.85 37.67 16.84
CA ARG A 2 -8.48 36.30 16.44
C ARG A 2 -9.70 35.39 16.58
N ARG A 3 -10.12 34.71 15.50
CA ARG A 3 -11.10 33.62 15.58
C ARG A 3 -10.39 32.33 16.02
N PRO A 4 -10.84 31.63 17.07
CA PRO A 4 -10.36 30.28 17.35
C PRO A 4 -11.08 29.29 16.42
N SER A 5 -10.32 28.54 15.59
CA SER A 5 -10.90 27.42 14.83
C SER A 5 -11.09 26.23 15.76
N ASN A 6 -12.35 25.94 16.06
CA ASN A 6 -12.81 24.76 16.78
C ASN A 6 -12.42 23.48 16.00
N ARG A 7 -11.48 22.68 16.53
CA ARG A 7 -11.17 21.34 15.99
C ARG A 7 -12.02 20.30 16.73
N PRO A 8 -12.81 19.46 16.03
CA PRO A 8 -13.52 18.37 16.67
C PRO A 8 -12.52 17.31 17.16
N GLN A 9 -12.48 17.14 18.48
CA GLN A 9 -11.67 16.19 19.21
C GLN A 9 -12.36 14.82 19.17
N GLY A 10 -12.02 14.02 18.15
CA GLY A 10 -12.45 12.63 18.02
C GLY A 10 -11.23 11.74 17.78
N THR A 11 -10.64 11.24 18.87
CA THR A 11 -9.31 10.63 19.00
C THR A 11 -8.93 9.57 17.98
N GLY A 12 -9.88 8.90 17.30
CA GLY A 12 -9.57 7.94 16.23
C GLY A 12 -9.66 8.55 14.83
N SER A 13 -10.80 9.17 14.52
CA SER A 13 -11.05 9.76 13.19
C SER A 13 -10.16 10.97 12.94
N ALA A 14 -9.91 11.81 13.95
CA ALA A 14 -9.04 12.98 13.80
C ALA A 14 -7.57 12.60 13.57
N ILE A 15 -7.05 11.52 14.17
CA ILE A 15 -5.68 11.04 13.90
C ILE A 15 -5.58 10.40 12.52
N LEU A 16 -6.61 9.65 12.12
CA LEU A 16 -6.71 9.12 10.75
C LEU A 16 -6.87 10.26 9.73
N TRP A 17 -7.61 11.34 10.06
CA TRP A 17 -7.76 12.53 9.22
C TRP A 17 -6.49 13.39 9.19
N ASP A 18 -5.77 13.51 10.30
CA ASP A 18 -4.50 14.24 10.38
C ASP A 18 -3.37 13.44 9.70
N LEU A 19 -3.43 12.09 9.70
CA LEU A 19 -2.56 11.20 8.93
C LEU A 19 -2.90 11.17 7.44
N LEU A 20 -4.19 11.21 7.08
CA LEU A 20 -4.64 11.33 5.69
C LEU A 20 -4.33 12.73 5.15
N THR A 21 -4.57 13.80 5.89
CA THR A 21 -4.32 15.21 5.49
C THR A 21 -2.86 15.66 5.66
N PHE A 22 -2.02 14.82 6.27
CA PHE A 22 -0.57 14.82 6.05
C PHE A 22 -0.18 14.22 4.69
N GLU A 23 -1.12 14.11 3.76
CA GLU A 23 -1.01 13.65 2.36
C GLU A 23 0.11 14.32 1.54
N ARG A 24 0.79 15.32 2.09
CA ARG A 24 1.47 16.36 1.33
C ARG A 24 2.90 16.68 1.80
N LEU A 25 3.49 15.92 2.73
CA LEU A 25 4.85 16.22 3.21
C LEU A 25 5.85 15.05 3.14
N MET A 26 5.42 13.83 2.81
CA MET A 26 6.20 12.58 2.99
C MET A 26 6.03 11.60 1.81
N THR A 27 6.09 12.12 0.58
CA THR A 27 5.73 11.40 -0.65
C THR A 27 6.57 10.15 -0.94
N GLY A 28 7.72 9.95 -0.27
CA GLY A 28 8.52 8.72 -0.35
C GLY A 28 8.22 7.64 0.71
N GLN A 29 7.87 8.03 1.95
CA GLN A 29 7.75 7.10 3.09
C GLN A 29 6.43 6.30 3.05
N VAL A 30 5.36 6.92 2.56
CA VAL A 30 4.01 6.31 2.47
C VAL A 30 4.01 5.09 1.54
N VAL A 31 4.78 5.13 0.45
CA VAL A 31 4.92 4.03 -0.50
C VAL A 31 5.44 2.76 0.20
N HIS A 32 6.46 2.89 1.05
CA HIS A 32 7.01 1.77 1.80
C HIS A 32 5.99 1.23 2.81
N LEU A 33 5.25 2.10 3.50
CA LEU A 33 4.23 1.68 4.46
C LEU A 33 3.16 0.81 3.79
N ILE A 34 2.64 1.27 2.65
CA ILE A 34 1.62 0.53 1.87
C ILE A 34 2.21 -0.79 1.39
N TYR A 35 3.43 -0.78 0.83
CA TYR A 35 4.12 -1.98 0.35
C TYR A 35 4.23 -3.07 1.43
N TRP A 36 4.73 -2.72 2.62
CA TRP A 36 4.88 -3.65 3.73
C TRP A 36 3.54 -4.12 4.29
N ALA A 37 2.55 -3.23 4.35
CA ALA A 37 1.20 -3.58 4.79
C ALA A 37 0.55 -4.64 3.89
N GLY A 38 0.64 -4.49 2.57
CA GLY A 38 0.09 -5.52 1.68
C GLY A 38 0.92 -6.80 1.63
N LEU A 39 2.24 -6.72 1.77
CA LEU A 39 3.07 -7.92 1.92
C LEU A 39 2.68 -8.72 3.18
N ALA A 40 2.39 -8.04 4.30
CA ALA A 40 1.89 -8.66 5.52
C ALA A 40 0.50 -9.30 5.32
N LEU A 41 -0.40 -8.63 4.59
CA LEU A 41 -1.71 -9.16 4.24
C LEU A 41 -1.63 -10.42 3.37
N ILE A 42 -0.74 -10.44 2.38
CA ILE A 42 -0.53 -11.61 1.53
C ILE A 42 0.10 -12.75 2.33
N ALA A 43 1.07 -12.45 3.21
CA ALA A 43 1.66 -13.45 4.09
C ALA A 43 0.60 -14.10 5.00
N LEU A 44 -0.32 -13.31 5.57
CA LEU A 44 -1.48 -13.82 6.31
C LEU A 44 -2.40 -14.67 5.42
N GLY A 45 -2.63 -14.25 4.16
CA GLY A 45 -3.40 -15.02 3.19
C GLY A 45 -2.78 -16.38 2.85
N VAL A 46 -1.46 -16.46 2.70
CA VAL A 46 -0.73 -17.73 2.50
C VAL A 46 -0.86 -18.63 3.72
N PHE A 47 -0.68 -18.09 4.93
CA PHE A 47 -0.94 -18.84 6.16
C PHE A 47 -2.39 -19.31 6.26
N GLY A 48 -3.34 -18.49 5.85
CA GLY A 48 -4.76 -18.84 5.77
C GLY A 48 -5.02 -19.98 4.78
N ALA A 49 -4.41 -19.95 3.60
CA ALA A 49 -4.53 -21.01 2.60
C ALA A 49 -3.93 -22.34 3.10
N LEU A 50 -2.79 -22.28 3.77
CA LEU A 50 -2.19 -23.46 4.42
C LEU A 50 -3.08 -24.00 5.54
N GLY A 51 -3.60 -23.12 6.40
CA GLY A 51 -4.53 -23.49 7.47
C GLY A 51 -5.83 -24.10 6.94
N ALA A 52 -6.36 -23.57 5.82
CA ALA A 52 -7.53 -24.12 5.15
C ALA A 52 -7.27 -25.52 4.59
N ALA A 53 -6.12 -25.74 3.93
CA ALA A 53 -5.74 -27.04 3.41
C ALA A 53 -5.56 -28.08 4.54
N VAL A 54 -4.88 -27.71 5.63
CA VAL A 54 -4.71 -28.58 6.81
C VAL A 54 -6.07 -28.86 7.48
N GLY A 55 -6.92 -27.85 7.61
CA GLY A 55 -8.27 -27.99 8.17
C GLY A 55 -9.13 -28.97 7.37
N VAL A 56 -9.07 -28.91 6.03
CA VAL A 56 -9.74 -29.87 5.15
C VAL A 56 -9.18 -31.29 5.33
N ALA A 57 -7.87 -31.43 5.47
CA ALA A 57 -7.24 -32.74 5.66
C ALA A 57 -7.63 -33.44 6.98
N ILE A 58 -7.95 -32.67 8.04
CA ILE A 58 -8.37 -33.21 9.34
C ILE A 58 -9.88 -33.49 9.38
N ARG A 59 -10.69 -32.74 8.61
CA ARG A 59 -12.15 -32.80 8.66
C ARG A 59 -12.73 -34.12 8.13
N ASP A 60 -12.12 -34.70 7.10
CA ASP A 60 -12.67 -35.84 6.38
C ASP A 60 -11.80 -37.10 6.53
N PRO A 61 -12.41 -38.31 6.61
CA PRO A 61 -11.66 -39.56 6.71
C PRO A 61 -10.83 -39.83 5.44
N PHE A 62 -9.68 -40.48 5.64
CA PHE A 62 -8.83 -40.91 4.53
C PHE A 62 -9.57 -41.94 3.66
N PRO A 63 -9.50 -41.84 2.31
CA PRO A 63 -8.65 -40.95 1.49
C PRO A 63 -9.33 -39.66 0.98
N TRP A 64 -10.60 -39.43 1.28
CA TRP A 64 -11.38 -38.33 0.69
C TRP A 64 -10.89 -36.95 1.14
N GLY A 65 -10.46 -36.82 2.40
CA GLY A 65 -9.90 -35.57 2.93
C GLY A 65 -8.60 -35.15 2.23
N LEU A 66 -7.73 -36.10 1.87
CA LEU A 66 -6.50 -35.79 1.13
C LEU A 66 -6.80 -35.36 -0.31
N LEU A 67 -7.75 -36.03 -0.96
CA LEU A 67 -8.17 -35.71 -2.32
C LEU A 67 -8.71 -34.27 -2.42
N LEU A 68 -9.40 -33.78 -1.39
CA LEU A 68 -9.92 -32.41 -1.32
C LEU A 68 -8.87 -31.39 -0.83
N ALA A 69 -7.94 -31.79 0.03
CA ALA A 69 -6.89 -30.89 0.53
C ALA A 69 -5.91 -30.47 -0.57
N ILE A 70 -5.58 -31.37 -1.52
CA ILE A 70 -4.66 -31.07 -2.62
C ILE A 70 -5.14 -29.89 -3.49
N PRO A 71 -6.36 -29.89 -4.08
CA PRO A 71 -6.84 -28.78 -4.90
C PRO A 71 -7.05 -27.50 -4.08
N VAL A 72 -7.40 -27.60 -2.79
CA VAL A 72 -7.50 -26.43 -1.90
C VAL A 72 -6.13 -25.79 -1.69
N LEU A 73 -5.09 -26.59 -1.45
CA LEU A 73 -3.73 -26.10 -1.30
C LEU A 73 -3.21 -25.49 -2.61
N VAL A 74 -3.36 -26.19 -3.72
CA VAL A 74 -2.91 -25.73 -5.04
C VAL A 74 -3.67 -24.47 -5.46
N GLY A 75 -4.99 -24.46 -5.33
CA GLY A 75 -5.83 -23.29 -5.61
C GLY A 75 -5.49 -22.10 -4.72
N GLY A 76 -5.27 -22.35 -3.42
CA GLY A 76 -4.84 -21.33 -2.47
C GLY A 76 -3.48 -20.72 -2.81
N LEU A 77 -2.49 -21.55 -3.16
CA LEU A 77 -1.16 -21.07 -3.57
C LEU A 77 -1.19 -20.30 -4.89
N ILE A 78 -1.96 -20.76 -5.88
CA ILE A 78 -2.13 -20.05 -7.16
C ILE A 78 -2.81 -18.70 -6.93
N ALA A 79 -3.89 -18.67 -6.12
CA ALA A 79 -4.60 -17.43 -5.81
C ALA A 79 -3.70 -16.43 -5.06
N MET A 80 -2.94 -16.89 -4.06
CA MET A 80 -2.00 -16.02 -3.35
C MET A 80 -0.84 -15.57 -4.23
N GLY A 81 -0.34 -16.45 -5.12
CA GLY A 81 0.68 -16.10 -6.11
C GLY A 81 0.18 -15.03 -7.09
N ALA A 82 -1.02 -15.20 -7.63
CA ALA A 82 -1.65 -14.19 -8.49
C ALA A 82 -1.87 -12.86 -7.74
N LEU A 83 -2.35 -12.92 -6.50
CA LEU A 83 -2.54 -11.73 -5.65
C LEU A 83 -1.21 -11.02 -5.38
N LEU A 84 -0.12 -11.77 -5.17
CA LEU A 84 1.22 -11.22 -4.95
C LEU A 84 1.78 -10.55 -6.22
N LEU A 85 1.57 -11.15 -7.39
CA LEU A 85 1.93 -10.53 -8.67
C LEU A 85 1.12 -9.26 -8.93
N LEU A 86 -0.19 -9.32 -8.68
CA LEU A 86 -1.08 -8.18 -8.80
C LEU A 86 -0.64 -7.05 -7.86
N TRP A 87 -0.38 -7.38 -6.60
CA TRP A 87 0.13 -6.46 -5.59
C TRP A 87 1.43 -5.80 -6.03
N ARG A 88 2.37 -6.59 -6.55
CA ARG A 88 3.64 -6.08 -7.09
C ARG A 88 3.40 -5.10 -8.24
N SER A 89 2.52 -5.42 -9.18
CA SER A 89 2.16 -4.54 -10.29
C SER A 89 1.51 -3.24 -9.82
N PHE A 90 0.61 -3.31 -8.82
CA PHE A 90 0.00 -2.12 -8.23
C PHE A 90 1.04 -1.26 -7.50
N CYS A 91 1.95 -1.85 -6.74
CA CYS A 91 3.03 -1.12 -6.07
C CYS A 91 3.93 -0.39 -7.08
N GLU A 92 4.32 -1.04 -8.17
CA GLU A 92 5.15 -0.44 -9.22
C GLU A 92 4.43 0.71 -9.94
N PHE A 93 3.13 0.54 -10.22
CA PHE A 93 2.29 1.58 -10.81
C PHE A 93 2.13 2.81 -9.89
N TYR A 94 1.88 2.61 -8.59
CA TYR A 94 1.81 3.72 -7.63
C TYR A 94 3.14 4.45 -7.49
N VAL A 95 4.27 3.73 -7.43
CA VAL A 95 5.61 4.34 -7.41
C VAL A 95 5.87 5.18 -8.66
N ALA A 96 5.50 4.68 -9.84
CA ALA A 96 5.69 5.40 -11.10
C ALA A 96 4.92 6.73 -11.10
N ILE A 97 3.68 6.74 -10.63
CA ILE A 97 2.86 7.96 -10.51
C ILE A 97 3.50 8.97 -9.55
N PHE A 98 3.94 8.52 -8.37
CA PHE A 98 4.59 9.40 -7.40
C PHE A 98 5.92 9.95 -7.89
N LYS A 99 6.70 9.14 -8.62
CA LYS A 99 7.95 9.60 -9.23
C LYS A 99 7.70 10.70 -10.26
N ILE A 100 6.65 10.59 -11.08
CA ILE A 100 6.28 11.62 -12.06
C ILE A 100 5.86 12.93 -11.37
N SER A 101 5.09 12.85 -10.27
CA SER A 101 4.66 14.05 -9.56
C SER A 101 5.82 14.77 -8.85
N GLU A 102 6.80 14.02 -8.35
CA GLU A 102 8.03 14.57 -7.79
C GLU A 102 8.90 15.22 -8.86
N ASP A 103 9.09 14.58 -10.02
CA ASP A 103 9.89 15.10 -11.14
C ASP A 103 9.33 16.44 -11.67
N LEU A 104 8.00 16.56 -11.78
CA LEU A 104 7.31 17.80 -12.12
C LEU A 104 7.54 18.92 -11.09
N SER A 105 7.66 18.58 -9.81
CA SER A 105 7.91 19.56 -8.75
C SER A 105 9.35 20.11 -8.79
N VAL A 106 10.32 19.26 -9.15
CA VAL A 106 11.73 19.65 -9.35
C VAL A 106 11.86 20.58 -10.55
N LEU A 107 11.26 20.22 -11.69
CA LEU A 107 11.23 21.06 -12.90
C LEU A 107 10.68 22.46 -12.64
N ARG A 108 9.64 22.56 -11.79
CA ARG A 108 9.07 23.86 -11.40
C ARG A 108 10.05 24.67 -10.55
N GLN A 109 10.75 24.04 -9.61
CA GLN A 109 11.73 24.72 -8.75
C GLN A 109 12.94 25.23 -9.55
N ASP A 110 13.43 24.44 -10.51
CA ASP A 110 14.54 24.84 -11.38
C ASP A 110 14.16 26.05 -12.25
N MET A 111 12.96 26.04 -12.84
CA MET A 111 12.43 27.19 -13.60
C MET A 111 12.28 28.46 -12.75
N GLU A 112 11.83 28.33 -11.49
CA GLU A 112 11.72 29.47 -10.57
C GLU A 112 13.11 30.01 -10.17
N GLN A 113 14.10 29.14 -9.96
CA GLN A 113 15.50 29.56 -9.70
C GLN A 113 16.12 30.28 -10.90
N GLU A 114 15.91 29.77 -12.12
CA GLU A 114 16.47 30.35 -13.33
C GLU A 114 15.88 31.73 -13.63
N ARG A 115 14.55 31.90 -13.42
CA ARG A 115 13.91 33.22 -13.44
C ARG A 115 14.49 34.17 -12.39
N GLY A 116 14.76 33.69 -11.18
CA GLY A 116 15.39 34.47 -10.13
C GLY A 116 16.82 34.93 -10.46
N ARG A 117 17.56 34.15 -11.26
CA ARG A 117 18.89 34.55 -11.76
C ARG A 117 18.81 35.58 -12.88
N LEU A 118 17.89 35.40 -13.83
CA LEU A 118 17.69 36.34 -14.95
C LEU A 118 17.14 37.69 -14.49
N GLY A 119 16.25 37.72 -13.49
CA GLY A 119 15.75 38.98 -12.90
C GLY A 119 16.76 39.74 -12.04
N LYS A 120 17.95 39.17 -11.78
CA LYS A 120 19.01 39.76 -10.96
C LYS A 120 20.21 40.24 -11.77
N GLN A 121 20.20 40.09 -13.09
CA GLN A 121 21.18 40.73 -13.97
C GLN A 121 20.73 42.18 -14.25
N PRO A 122 21.52 43.20 -13.82
CA PRO A 122 21.24 44.61 -14.07
C PRO A 122 21.50 45.03 -15.53
#